data_AF-A0A0D2KJT7-F1
#
_entry.id   AF-A0A0D2KJT7-F1
#
_cell.length_a   1.000
_cell.length_b   1.000
_cell.length_c   1.000
_cell.angle_alpha   90.00
_cell.angle_beta   90.00
_cell.angle_gamma   90.00
#
_symmetry.space_group_name_H-M   'P 1'
#
loop_
_entity.id
_entity.type
_entity.pdbx_description
1 polymer ?
#
loop_
_entity_poly.entity_id
_entity_poly.type
_entity_poly.pdbx_seq_one_letter_code
_entity_poly.pdbx_strand_id
1 'polypeptide(L)'
;MFFDFVGILQRDAPPMSVAGEPIVGAAKHQQQQQQQQAQPAGQPPQPPDFDVEQTTQLMAAQLIAQFKVTEALIKALPQEAAPPAAHSDRIRALQQEHAEVSAQLDAAAREAEEQLAELQRLFAVLAGQRLRDAQNGLVLPPLPPAG
;
A
#
# COMPACT_ATOMS: atom_id res chain seq x y z
N MET A 1 2.20 16.83 13.37
CA MET A 1 3.27 16.00 13.98
C MET A 1 4.24 16.84 14.81
N PHE A 2 4.99 17.79 14.22
CA PHE A 2 5.90 18.65 15.01
C PHE A 2 5.17 19.45 16.11
N PHE A 3 4.02 20.07 15.78
CA PHE A 3 3.21 20.81 16.75
C PHE A 3 2.60 19.91 17.85
N ASP A 4 2.31 18.65 17.55
CA ASP A 4 1.78 17.69 18.52
C ASP A 4 2.87 17.26 19.52
N PHE A 5 4.11 17.08 19.04
CA PHE A 5 5.27 16.78 19.89
C PHE A 5 5.60 17.90 20.86
N VAL A 6 5.60 19.15 20.38
CA VAL A 6 5.80 20.33 21.24
C VAL A 6 4.65 20.44 22.25
N GLY A 7 3.41 20.17 21.83
CA GLY A 7 2.24 20.19 22.71
C GLY A 7 2.30 19.14 23.84
N ILE A 8 2.74 17.91 23.54
CA ILE A 8 2.93 16.85 24.54
C ILE A 8 4.02 17.24 25.54
N LEU A 9 5.15 17.77 25.07
CA LEU A 9 6.23 18.20 25.95
C LEU A 9 5.83 19.39 26.83
N GLN A 10 5.03 20.33 26.34
CA GLN A 10 4.57 21.48 27.15
C GLN A 10 3.49 21.11 28.17
N ARG A 11 2.64 20.12 27.85
CA ARG A 11 1.54 19.70 28.73
C ARG A 11 2.00 18.72 29.81
N ASP A 12 2.88 17.79 29.44
CA ASP A 12 3.21 16.63 30.27
C ASP A 12 4.59 16.75 30.94
N ALA A 13 5.39 17.78 30.60
CA ALA A 13 6.64 18.03 31.33
C ALA A 13 6.35 18.50 32.77
N PRO A 14 6.98 17.86 33.77
CA PRO A 14 6.85 18.29 35.16
C PRO A 14 7.46 19.69 35.35
N PRO A 15 6.89 20.53 36.22
CA PRO A 15 7.43 21.84 36.49
C PRO A 15 8.85 21.72 37.07
N MET A 16 9.79 22.49 36.53
CA MET A 16 11.18 22.53 37.01
C MET A 16 11.41 23.77 37.86
N SER A 17 12.01 23.59 39.05
CA SER A 17 12.49 24.72 39.86
C SER A 17 13.66 25.41 39.16
N VAL A 18 13.53 26.71 38.91
CA VAL A 18 14.65 27.54 38.48
C VAL A 18 15.29 28.13 39.74
N ALA A 19 16.61 27.98 39.90
CA ALA A 19 17.40 28.59 40.98
C ALA A 19 17.03 28.18 42.43
N GLY A 20 16.48 26.98 42.64
CA GLY A 20 16.21 26.44 43.99
C GLY A 20 14.98 27.01 44.69
N GLU A 21 14.16 27.81 43.99
CA GLU A 21 12.89 28.30 44.52
C GLU A 21 11.82 27.18 44.50
N PRO A 22 10.95 27.11 45.52
CA PRO A 22 9.91 26.10 45.59
C PRO A 22 8.91 26.26 44.43
N ILE A 23 8.64 25.17 43.72
CA ILE A 23 7.67 25.13 42.62
C ILE A 23 6.31 25.60 43.15
N VAL A 24 5.84 26.76 42.65
CA VAL A 24 4.52 27.30 42.99
C VAL A 24 3.45 26.39 42.37
N GLY A 25 3.06 25.37 43.13
CA GLY A 25 2.12 24.31 42.70
C GLY A 25 2.37 22.95 43.37
N ALA A 26 3.62 22.64 43.74
CA ALA A 26 3.95 21.38 44.44
C ALA A 26 3.34 21.33 45.86
N ALA A 27 3.20 22.48 46.51
CA ALA A 27 2.62 22.59 47.84
C ALA A 27 1.11 22.28 47.91
N LYS A 28 0.36 22.39 46.79
CA LYS A 28 -1.08 22.04 46.81
C LYS A 28 -1.32 20.53 46.83
N HIS A 29 -0.39 19.72 46.34
CA HIS A 29 -0.50 18.25 46.42
C HIS A 29 0.04 17.70 47.74
N GLN A 30 0.97 18.38 48.41
CA GLN A 30 1.47 17.94 49.72
C GLN A 30 0.60 18.39 50.90
N GLN A 31 -0.10 19.53 50.83
CA GLN A 31 -0.95 19.99 51.95
C GLN A 31 -2.34 19.34 52.00
N GLN A 32 -2.83 18.69 50.93
CA GLN A 32 -4.06 17.87 51.03
C GLN A 32 -3.82 16.44 51.53
N GLN A 33 -2.56 15.98 51.61
CA GLN A 33 -2.24 14.63 52.11
C GLN A 33 -2.00 14.53 53.62
N GLN A 34 -2.08 15.62 54.39
CA GLN A 34 -1.88 15.58 55.85
C GLN A 34 -3.14 15.69 56.71
N GLN A 35 -4.35 15.70 56.13
CA GLN A 35 -5.59 15.80 56.93
C GLN A 35 -6.57 14.63 56.86
N GLN A 36 -6.23 13.50 56.23
CA GLN A 36 -7.09 12.30 56.25
C GLN A 36 -6.30 11.05 56.64
N GLN A 37 -6.05 10.90 57.94
CA GLN A 37 -5.78 9.60 58.55
C GLN A 37 -7.10 9.01 59.08
N ALA A 38 -7.70 8.09 58.34
CA ALA A 38 -8.50 6.96 58.86
C ALA A 38 -8.97 6.00 57.73
N GLN A 39 -8.14 4.99 57.41
CA GLN A 39 -8.46 3.62 56.88
C GLN A 39 -9.34 3.47 55.59
N PRO A 40 -9.58 2.24 55.06
CA PRO A 40 -8.66 1.32 54.38
C PRO A 40 -9.13 0.93 52.94
N ALA A 41 -8.27 0.22 52.20
CA ALA A 41 -8.51 -0.50 50.93
C ALA A 41 -8.73 0.32 49.64
N GLY A 42 -7.87 0.06 48.65
CA GLY A 42 -8.00 0.54 47.26
C GLY A 42 -7.03 1.65 46.91
N GLN A 43 -5.74 1.32 46.72
CA GLN A 43 -4.82 2.22 46.02
C GLN A 43 -5.27 2.35 44.55
N PRO A 44 -5.66 3.53 44.05
CA PRO A 44 -5.64 3.77 42.62
C PRO A 44 -4.18 3.78 42.15
N PRO A 45 -3.86 3.21 40.98
CA PRO A 45 -2.49 3.17 40.48
C PRO A 45 -1.95 4.60 40.38
N GLN A 46 -0.80 4.85 41.00
CA GLN A 46 -0.04 6.08 40.77
C GLN A 46 0.20 6.19 39.25
N PRO A 47 -0.06 7.36 38.64
CA PRO A 47 0.26 7.54 37.23
C PRO A 47 1.77 7.34 37.05
N PRO A 48 2.20 6.63 35.99
CA PRO A 48 3.61 6.36 35.74
C PRO A 48 4.38 7.68 35.63
N ASP A 49 5.56 7.75 36.24
CA ASP A 49 6.47 8.88 36.08
C ASP A 49 6.69 9.12 34.57
N PHE A 50 6.28 10.31 34.11
CA PHE A 50 6.45 10.69 32.72
C PHE A 50 7.92 10.97 32.46
N ASP A 51 8.59 9.99 31.85
CA ASP A 51 9.98 10.12 31.44
C ASP A 51 10.07 11.00 30.18
N VAL A 52 10.24 12.31 30.42
CA VAL A 52 10.41 13.33 29.37
C VAL A 52 11.57 12.96 28.44
N GLU A 53 12.64 12.37 28.98
CA GLU A 53 13.84 12.07 28.21
C GLU A 53 13.60 10.92 27.24
N GLN A 54 13.04 9.80 27.71
CA GLN A 54 12.66 8.68 26.84
C GLN A 54 11.63 9.09 25.80
N THR A 55 10.64 9.89 26.19
CA THR A 55 9.60 10.35 25.26
C THR A 55 10.20 11.27 24.19
N THR A 56 11.10 12.18 24.57
CA THR A 56 11.81 13.05 23.62
C THR A 56 12.69 12.25 22.67
N GLN A 57 13.39 11.22 23.16
CA GLN A 57 14.22 10.34 22.34
C GLN A 57 13.39 9.57 21.30
N LEU A 58 12.24 9.02 21.70
CA LEU A 58 11.31 8.34 20.78
C LEU A 58 10.77 9.29 19.71
N MET A 59 10.35 10.50 20.10
CA MET A 59 9.88 11.52 19.15
C MET A 59 10.98 11.95 18.17
N ALA A 60 12.21 12.16 18.68
CA ALA A 60 13.35 12.52 17.85
C ALA A 60 13.70 11.42 16.84
N ALA A 61 13.71 10.15 17.28
CA ALA A 61 13.92 9.01 16.40
C ALA A 61 12.85 8.93 15.30
N GLN A 62 11.58 9.20 15.63
CA GLN A 62 10.50 9.22 14.66
C GLN A 62 10.66 10.34 13.63
N LEU A 63 11.05 11.55 14.05
CA LEU A 63 11.35 12.66 13.13
C LEU A 63 12.51 12.31 12.18
N ILE A 64 13.60 11.75 12.71
CA ILE A 64 14.75 11.34 11.89
C ILE A 64 14.34 10.27 10.88
N ALA A 65 13.53 9.28 11.29
CA ALA A 65 13.02 8.26 10.39
C ALA A 65 12.18 8.88 9.27
N GLN A 66 11.30 9.83 9.59
CA GLN A 66 10.50 10.51 8.58
C GLN A 66 11.34 11.34 7.62
N PHE A 67 12.33 12.08 8.12
CA PHE A 67 13.26 12.82 7.26
C PHE A 67 14.00 11.90 6.29
N LYS A 68 14.46 10.73 6.74
CA LYS A 68 15.09 9.74 5.86
C LYS A 68 14.14 9.21 4.79
N VAL A 69 12.87 8.96 5.15
CA VAL A 69 11.84 8.53 4.18
C VAL A 69 11.59 9.64 3.16
N THR A 70 11.45 10.89 3.59
CA THR A 70 11.24 12.02 2.68
C THR A 70 12.46 12.24 1.77
N GLU A 71 13.68 12.13 2.30
CA GLU A 71 14.90 12.22 1.50
C GLU A 71 14.98 11.09 0.46
N ALA A 72 14.60 9.87 0.84
CA ALA A 72 14.53 8.75 -0.09
C ALA A 72 13.47 8.98 -1.18
N LEU A 73 12.30 9.54 -0.83
CA LEU A 73 11.27 9.89 -1.80
C LEU A 73 11.74 10.98 -2.76
N ILE A 74 12.40 12.03 -2.26
CA ILE A 74 12.97 13.09 -3.10
C ILE A 74 14.01 12.51 -4.06
N LYS A 75 14.88 11.61 -3.58
CA LYS A 75 15.86 10.92 -4.45
C LYS A 75 15.22 9.98 -5.47
N ALA A 76 14.06 9.41 -5.15
CA ALA A 76 13.31 8.53 -6.02
C ALA A 76 12.43 9.28 -7.04
N LEU A 77 12.27 10.61 -6.90
CA LEU A 77 11.56 11.40 -7.91
C LEU A 77 12.29 11.27 -9.25
N PRO A 78 11.55 11.03 -10.35
CA PRO A 78 12.15 11.03 -11.67
C PRO A 78 12.75 12.42 -11.90
N GLN A 79 14.05 12.46 -12.23
CA GLN A 79 14.69 13.72 -12.60
C GLN A 79 14.00 14.21 -13.89
N GLU A 80 13.34 15.38 -13.83
CA GLU A 80 12.82 16.08 -15.00
C GLU A 80 14.01 16.45 -15.90
N ALA A 81 14.43 15.51 -16.74
CA ALA A 81 15.57 15.69 -17.64
C ALA A 81 15.15 16.31 -18.98
N ALA A 82 13.85 16.36 -19.27
CA ALA A 82 13.34 16.79 -20.56
C ALA A 82 12.44 18.03 -20.42
N PRO A 83 12.51 18.98 -21.37
CA PRO A 83 11.59 20.10 -21.39
C PRO A 83 10.14 19.61 -21.58
N PRO A 84 9.13 20.36 -21.11
CA PRO A 84 7.72 19.93 -21.14
C PRO A 84 7.22 19.55 -22.55
N ALA A 85 7.75 20.19 -23.60
CA ALA A 85 7.44 19.83 -24.99
C ALA A 85 7.89 18.41 -25.37
N ALA A 86 9.05 17.96 -24.88
CA ALA A 86 9.55 16.60 -25.14
C ALA A 86 8.71 15.53 -24.43
N HIS A 87 8.08 15.86 -23.30
CA HIS A 87 7.13 14.97 -22.64
C HIS A 87 5.84 14.82 -23.46
N SER A 88 5.29 15.91 -23.99
CA SER A 88 4.11 15.82 -24.86
C SER A 88 4.37 15.05 -26.15
N ASP A 89 5.55 15.23 -26.76
CA ASP A 89 5.92 14.50 -27.97
C ASP A 89 6.10 13.00 -27.68
N ARG A 90 6.73 12.66 -26.55
CA ARG A 90 6.84 11.26 -26.09
C ARG A 90 5.48 10.62 -25.81
N ILE A 91 4.56 11.36 -25.20
CA ILE A 91 3.19 10.87 -24.96
C ILE A 91 2.49 10.62 -26.30
N ARG A 92 2.61 11.53 -27.27
CA ARG A 92 2.01 11.35 -28.60
C ARG A 92 2.60 10.13 -29.32
N ALA A 93 3.92 9.96 -29.28
CA ALA A 93 4.59 8.80 -29.88
C ALA A 93 4.09 7.48 -29.25
N LEU A 94 4.04 7.42 -27.91
CA LEU A 94 3.51 6.24 -27.20
C LEU A 94 2.04 5.96 -27.53
N GLN A 95 1.21 6.99 -27.71
CA GLN A 95 -0.18 6.81 -28.13
C GLN A 95 -0.29 6.26 -29.55
N GLN A 96 0.59 6.69 -30.46
CA GLN A 96 0.65 6.15 -31.82
C GLN A 96 1.10 4.69 -31.82
N GLU A 97 2.18 4.37 -31.12
CA GLU A 97 2.65 2.99 -30.95
C GLU A 97 1.56 2.10 -30.34
N HIS A 98 0.88 2.58 -29.30
CA HIS A 98 -0.22 1.84 -28.70
C HIS A 98 -1.36 1.59 -29.69
N ALA A 99 -1.74 2.59 -30.50
CA ALA A 99 -2.78 2.43 -31.51
C ALA A 99 -2.39 1.41 -32.59
N GLU A 100 -1.13 1.43 -33.04
CA GLU A 100 -0.60 0.47 -34.01
C GLU A 100 -0.60 -0.95 -33.45
N VAL A 101 -0.08 -1.14 -32.24
CA VAL A 101 -0.07 -2.43 -31.56
C VAL A 101 -1.49 -2.95 -31.33
N SER A 102 -2.43 -2.08 -30.92
CA SER A 102 -3.83 -2.47 -30.75
C SER A 102 -4.45 -2.95 -32.06
N ALA A 103 -4.21 -2.24 -33.16
CA ALA A 103 -4.71 -2.63 -34.47
C ALA A 103 -4.12 -3.97 -34.95
N GLN A 104 -2.84 -4.23 -34.67
CA GLN A 104 -2.19 -5.51 -34.97
C GLN A 104 -2.82 -6.66 -34.16
N LEU A 105 -3.07 -6.44 -32.86
CA LEU A 105 -3.71 -7.42 -32.00
C LEU A 105 -5.15 -7.72 -32.46
N ASP A 106 -5.92 -6.70 -32.84
CA ASP A 106 -7.27 -6.88 -33.37
C ASP A 106 -7.27 -7.67 -34.69
N ALA A 107 -6.30 -7.41 -35.57
CA ALA A 107 -6.16 -8.17 -36.82
C ALA A 107 -5.81 -9.64 -36.56
N ALA A 108 -4.86 -9.90 -35.66
CA ALA A 108 -4.48 -11.25 -35.27
C ALA A 108 -5.63 -12.01 -34.58
N ALA A 109 -6.42 -11.32 -33.75
CA ALA A 109 -7.60 -11.90 -33.12
C ALA A 109 -8.65 -12.33 -34.16
N ARG A 110 -8.93 -11.49 -35.16
CA ARG A 110 -9.86 -11.83 -36.25
C ARG A 110 -9.38 -13.03 -37.06
N GLU A 111 -8.09 -13.06 -37.41
CA GLU A 111 -7.51 -14.20 -38.13
C GLU A 111 -7.64 -15.50 -37.31
N ALA A 112 -7.36 -15.45 -36.01
CA ALA A 112 -7.53 -16.60 -35.13
C ALA A 112 -9.00 -17.06 -35.02
N GLU A 113 -9.95 -16.12 -34.96
CA GLU A 113 -11.38 -16.43 -34.97
C GLU A 113 -11.82 -17.11 -36.29
N GLU A 114 -11.32 -16.64 -37.44
CA GLU A 114 -11.57 -17.25 -38.75
C GLU A 114 -11.01 -18.67 -38.83
N GLN A 115 -9.78 -18.89 -38.38
CA GLN A 115 -9.16 -20.21 -38.32
C GLN A 115 -9.94 -21.17 -37.42
N LEU A 116 -10.43 -20.68 -36.27
CA LEU A 116 -11.26 -21.47 -35.35
C LEU A 116 -12.60 -21.84 -35.99
N ALA A 117 -13.24 -20.92 -36.71
CA ALA A 117 -14.47 -21.20 -37.44
C ALA A 117 -14.25 -22.23 -38.56
N GLU A 118 -13.13 -22.16 -39.27
CA GLU A 118 -12.75 -23.15 -40.29
C GLU A 118 -12.54 -24.54 -39.67
N LEU A 119 -11.81 -24.64 -38.55
CA LEU A 119 -11.62 -25.90 -37.83
C LEU A 119 -12.96 -26.49 -37.39
N GLN A 120 -13.83 -25.68 -36.79
CA GLN A 120 -15.17 -26.13 -36.38
C GLN A 120 -15.98 -26.65 -37.57
N ARG A 121 -15.90 -25.99 -38.73
CA ARG A 121 -16.54 -26.46 -39.95
C ARG A 121 -15.99 -27.81 -40.41
N LEU A 122 -14.66 -27.98 -40.43
CA LEU A 122 -14.02 -29.24 -40.80
C LEU A 122 -14.42 -30.37 -39.85
N PHE A 123 -14.45 -30.10 -38.54
CA PHE A 123 -14.93 -31.05 -37.54
C PHE A 123 -16.41 -31.42 -37.74
N ALA A 124 -17.28 -30.46 -38.07
CA ALA A 124 -18.69 -30.74 -38.35
C ALA A 124 -18.86 -31.63 -39.58
N VAL A 125 -18.08 -31.41 -40.65
CA VAL A 125 -18.09 -32.29 -41.83
C VAL A 125 -17.62 -33.70 -41.47
N LEU A 126 -16.53 -33.83 -40.72
CA LEU A 126 -15.99 -35.12 -40.30
C LEU A 126 -16.98 -35.87 -39.39
N ALA A 127 -17.58 -35.19 -38.42
CA ALA A 127 -18.61 -35.76 -37.56
C ALA A 127 -19.83 -36.21 -38.36
N GLY A 128 -20.27 -35.43 -39.35
CA GLY A 128 -21.38 -35.79 -40.23
C GLY A 128 -21.08 -36.96 -41.17
N GLN A 129 -19.83 -37.12 -41.61
CA GLN A 129 -19.40 -38.32 -42.35
C GLN A 129 -19.37 -39.54 -41.44
N ARG A 130 -18.76 -39.42 -40.25
CA ARG A 130 -18.70 -40.50 -39.26
C ARG A 130 -20.09 -41.00 -38.84
N LEU A 131 -21.05 -40.09 -38.67
CA LEU A 131 -22.43 -40.45 -38.37
C LEU A 131 -23.09 -41.24 -39.52
N ARG A 132 -22.85 -40.83 -40.78
CA ARG A 132 -23.36 -41.55 -41.95
C ARG A 132 -22.71 -42.93 -42.10
N ASP A 133 -21.40 -43.05 -41.91
CA ASP A 133 -20.69 -44.33 -41.98
C ASP A 133 -21.20 -45.30 -40.91
N ALA A 134 -21.41 -44.81 -39.68
CA ALA A 134 -22.00 -45.60 -38.60
C ALA A 134 -23.43 -46.05 -38.92
N GLN A 135 -24.26 -45.18 -39.52
CA GLN A 135 -25.62 -45.54 -39.98
C GLN A 135 -25.61 -46.58 -41.11
N ASN A 136 -24.57 -46.57 -41.95
CA ASN A 136 -24.39 -47.53 -43.05
C ASN A 136 -23.72 -48.85 -42.59
N GLY A 137 -23.45 -49.02 -41.29
CA GLY A 137 -22.87 -50.25 -40.74
C GLY A 137 -21.37 -50.44 -41.02
N LEU A 138 -20.67 -49.39 -41.46
CA LEU A 138 -19.21 -49.43 -41.63
C LEU A 138 -18.53 -49.25 -40.26
N VAL A 139 -17.87 -50.31 -39.77
CA VAL A 139 -17.11 -50.28 -38.52
C VAL A 139 -15.85 -49.42 -38.72
N LEU A 140 -15.73 -48.37 -37.91
CA LEU A 140 -14.65 -47.39 -38.02
C LEU A 140 -13.38 -47.84 -37.27
N PRO A 141 -12.18 -47.55 -37.81
CA PRO A 141 -10.93 -47.71 -37.07
C PRO A 141 -10.86 -46.72 -35.90
N PRO A 142 -10.20 -47.10 -34.78
CA PRO A 142 -10.10 -46.27 -33.57
C PRO A 142 -9.36 -44.96 -33.85
N LEU A 143 -9.73 -43.90 -33.12
CA LEU A 143 -9.04 -42.62 -33.17
C LEU A 143 -7.59 -42.78 -32.71
N PRO A 144 -6.62 -42.11 -33.36
CA PRO A 144 -5.25 -42.06 -32.87
C PRO A 144 -5.22 -41.37 -31.49
N PRO A 145 -4.35 -41.81 -30.56
CA PRO A 145 -4.25 -41.19 -29.24
C PRO A 145 -3.86 -39.71 -29.39
N ALA A 146 -4.53 -38.85 -28.63
CA ALA A 146 -4.14 -37.45 -28.51
C ALA A 146 -2.73 -37.37 -27.91
N GLY A 147 -1.78 -36.89 -28.70
CA GLY A 147 -0.39 -36.63 -28.29
C GLY A 147 -0.24 -35.23 -27.70
#